data_AF-S8E251-F1
#
_entry.id   AF-S8E251-F1
#
_cell.length_a   1.000
_cell.length_b   1.000
_cell.length_c   1.000
_cell.angle_alpha   90.00
_cell.angle_beta   90.00
_cell.angle_gamma   90.00
#
_symmetry.space_group_name_H-M   'P 1'
#
loop_
_entity.id
_entity.type
_entity.pdbx_description
1 polymer ?
#
loop_
_entity_poly.entity_id
_entity_poly.type
_entity_poly.pdbx_seq_one_letter_code
_entity_poly.pdbx_strand_id
1 'polypeptide(L)'
;MHHLTCILDIKTQLNSLLPISVLPTEILAEVFLLTAASCRQTKFHVPIMRDWIALSHVCKHWRAIALGCPALWNRLIIAGSREWVVELLSRSKELPLSIHMSPHGSLSASL
;
A
#
# COMPACT_ATOMS: atom_id res chain seq x y z
N MET A 1 -15.38 -19.46 17.38
CA MET A 1 -14.77 -19.55 16.03
C MET A 1 -15.80 -19.32 14.90
N HIS A 2 -16.96 -20.00 14.88
CA HIS A 2 -17.98 -19.86 13.80
C HIS A 2 -18.67 -18.49 13.66
N HIS A 3 -18.86 -17.73 14.75
CA HIS A 3 -19.53 -16.42 14.65
C HIS A 3 -18.68 -15.37 13.94
N LEU A 4 -17.35 -15.43 14.11
CA LEU A 4 -16.44 -14.45 13.50
C LEU A 4 -16.39 -14.63 11.98
N THR A 5 -16.36 -15.87 11.48
CA THR A 5 -16.40 -16.14 10.03
C THR A 5 -17.69 -15.63 9.40
N CYS A 6 -18.83 -15.90 10.04
CA CYS A 6 -20.12 -15.40 9.57
C CYS A 6 -20.16 -13.87 9.47
N ILE A 7 -19.66 -13.15 10.48
CA ILE A 7 -19.56 -11.68 10.44
C ILE A 7 -18.66 -11.21 9.28
N LEU A 8 -17.52 -11.86 9.07
CA LEU A 8 -16.60 -11.50 8.00
C LEU A 8 -17.19 -11.76 6.61
N ASP A 9 -17.97 -12.83 6.46
CA ASP A 9 -18.59 -13.20 5.18
C ASP A 9 -19.72 -12.23 4.82
N ILE A 10 -20.58 -11.87 5.79
CA ILE A 10 -21.60 -10.83 5.62
C ILE A 10 -20.96 -9.51 5.23
N LYS A 11 -19.90 -9.08 5.93
CA LYS A 11 -19.16 -7.86 5.56
C LYS A 11 -18.58 -7.92 4.15
N THR A 12 -18.11 -9.08 3.72
CA THR A 12 -17.56 -9.27 2.37
C THR A 12 -18.65 -9.14 1.31
N GLN A 13 -19.81 -9.77 1.54
CA GLN A 13 -20.97 -9.65 0.66
C GLN A 13 -21.49 -8.21 0.58
N LEU A 14 -21.68 -7.54 1.72
CA LEU A 14 -22.13 -6.14 1.74
C LEU A 14 -21.15 -5.22 1.00
N ASN A 15 -19.84 -5.40 1.19
CA ASN A 15 -18.84 -4.65 0.46
C ASN A 15 -18.91 -4.89 -1.06
N SER A 16 -19.26 -6.10 -1.51
CA SER A 16 -19.40 -6.41 -2.94
C SER A 16 -20.59 -5.70 -3.60
N LEU A 17 -21.56 -5.23 -2.82
CA LEU A 17 -22.72 -4.47 -3.32
C LEU A 17 -22.44 -2.97 -3.45
N LEU A 18 -21.30 -2.49 -2.95
CA LEU A 18 -20.93 -1.08 -3.04
C LEU A 18 -20.55 -0.73 -4.50
N PRO A 19 -20.92 0.46 -5.01
CA PRO A 19 -20.62 0.86 -6.39
C PRO A 19 -19.13 0.73 -6.78
N ILE A 20 -18.23 1.01 -5.83
CA ILE A 20 -16.79 0.93 -6.06
C ILE A 20 -16.28 -0.51 -6.26
N SER A 21 -17.01 -1.50 -5.75
CA SER A 21 -16.65 -2.93 -5.87
C SER A 21 -17.10 -3.55 -7.20
N VAL A 22 -17.86 -2.79 -8.01
CA VAL A 22 -18.28 -3.19 -9.37
C VAL A 22 -17.17 -2.90 -10.39
N LEU A 23 -16.19 -2.05 -10.04
CA LEU A 23 -15.07 -1.74 -10.90
C LEU A 23 -14.18 -2.97 -11.12
N PRO A 24 -13.65 -3.19 -12.34
CA PRO A 24 -12.65 -4.21 -12.57
C PRO A 24 -11.44 -4.03 -11.66
N THR A 25 -10.81 -5.15 -11.28
CA THR A 25 -9.65 -5.15 -10.38
C THR A 25 -8.48 -4.33 -10.91
N GLU A 26 -8.32 -4.24 -12.23
CA GLU A 26 -7.31 -3.48 -12.94
C GLU A 26 -7.51 -1.97 -12.72
N ILE A 27 -8.76 -1.50 -12.77
CA ILE A 27 -9.10 -0.10 -12.56
C ILE A 27 -8.87 0.29 -11.10
N LEU A 28 -9.26 -0.58 -10.16
CA LEU A 28 -8.96 -0.37 -8.74
C LEU A 28 -7.44 -0.35 -8.49
N ALA A 29 -6.68 -1.25 -9.11
CA ALA A 29 -5.22 -1.25 -9.01
C ALA A 29 -4.61 0.05 -9.54
N GLU A 30 -5.09 0.58 -10.67
CA GLU A 30 -4.65 1.85 -11.23
C GLU A 30 -4.94 3.02 -10.28
N VAL A 31 -6.13 3.07 -9.69
CA VAL A 31 -6.48 4.07 -8.67
C VAL A 31 -5.54 3.97 -7.47
N PHE A 32 -5.18 2.77 -7.03
CA PHE A 32 -4.24 2.58 -5.92
C PHE A 32 -2.84 3.09 -6.28
N LEU A 33 -2.39 2.86 -7.51
CA LEU A 33 -1.11 3.36 -8.02
C LEU A 33 -1.09 4.90 -8.08
N LEU A 34 -2.16 5.51 -8.57
CA LEU A 34 -2.31 6.97 -8.61
C LEU A 34 -2.32 7.57 -7.19
N THR A 35 -3.01 6.92 -6.25
CA THR A 35 -3.01 7.32 -4.84
C THR A 35 -1.60 7.24 -4.26
N ALA A 36 -0.92 6.10 -4.47
CA ALA A 36 0.46 5.93 -4.04
C ALA A 36 1.39 6.98 -4.65
N ALA A 37 1.26 7.28 -5.95
CA ALA A 37 2.05 8.28 -6.65
C ALA A 37 1.82 9.70 -6.12
N SER A 38 0.57 10.06 -5.81
CA SER A 38 0.21 11.38 -5.28
C SER A 38 0.82 11.61 -3.90
N CYS A 39 0.71 10.61 -3.03
CA CYS A 39 1.31 10.63 -1.70
C CYS A 39 2.83 10.77 -1.74
N ARG A 40 3.47 10.11 -2.73
CA ARG A 40 4.92 10.18 -2.97
C ARG A 40 5.42 11.59 -3.33
N GLN A 41 4.57 12.49 -3.82
CA GLN A 41 4.96 13.85 -4.22
C GLN A 41 4.92 14.88 -3.08
N THR A 42 4.27 14.56 -1.95
CA THR A 42 4.18 15.50 -0.84
C THR A 42 5.54 15.63 -0.15
N LYS A 43 6.02 16.87 0.06
CA LYS A 43 7.36 17.17 0.62
C LYS A 43 7.51 16.79 2.10
N PHE A 44 6.41 16.40 2.75
CA PHE A 44 6.34 16.07 4.17
C PHE A 44 6.16 14.56 4.35
N HIS A 45 7.02 13.76 3.71
CA HIS A 45 7.07 12.31 3.94
C HIS A 45 7.40 12.04 5.40
N VAL A 46 6.36 11.96 6.24
CA VAL A 46 6.44 11.20 7.47
C VAL A 46 6.62 9.75 7.02
N PRO A 47 7.75 9.08 7.33
CA PRO A 47 8.07 7.74 6.83
C PRO A 47 7.08 6.63 7.21
N ILE A 48 6.02 6.97 7.93
CA ILE A 48 5.22 6.07 8.75
C ILE A 48 3.93 5.66 8.04
N MET A 49 3.36 6.50 7.16
CA MET A 49 2.14 6.13 6.42
C MET A 49 2.46 5.87 4.95
N ARG A 50 2.71 4.60 4.66
CA ARG A 50 2.71 4.08 3.31
C ARG A 50 1.24 4.04 2.88
N ASP A 51 0.74 5.10 2.24
CA ASP A 51 -0.71 5.28 2.04
C ASP A 51 -1.39 4.14 1.28
N TRP A 52 -0.67 3.42 0.43
CA TRP A 52 -1.19 2.20 -0.20
C TRP A 52 -1.39 1.03 0.77
N ILE A 53 -0.69 1.01 1.92
CA ILE A 53 -1.00 0.09 3.01
C ILE A 53 -2.38 0.42 3.57
N ALA A 54 -2.72 1.69 3.78
CA ALA A 54 -4.04 2.06 4.25
C ALA A 54 -5.14 1.55 3.29
N LEU A 55 -4.90 1.59 1.97
CA LEU A 55 -5.78 0.97 0.97
C LEU A 55 -5.96 -0.54 1.20
N SER A 56 -4.90 -1.25 1.61
CA SER A 56 -4.96 -2.68 1.94
C SER A 56 -5.74 -3.01 3.23
N HIS A 57 -6.11 -2.00 4.02
CA HIS A 57 -6.89 -2.15 5.26
C HIS A 57 -8.38 -1.83 5.09
N VAL A 58 -8.82 -1.36 3.92
CA VAL A 58 -10.24 -0.99 3.67
C VAL A 58 -11.16 -2.22 3.74
N CYS A 59 -10.89 -3.24 2.92
CA CYS A 59 -11.64 -4.49 2.93
C CYS A 59 -10.79 -5.65 2.38
N LYS A 60 -11.29 -6.89 2.49
CA LYS A 60 -10.60 -8.08 1.99
C LYS A 60 -10.29 -8.00 0.49
N HIS A 61 -11.19 -7.46 -0.31
CA HIS A 61 -11.02 -7.33 -1.76
C HIS A 61 -9.89 -6.35 -2.11
N TRP A 62 -9.89 -5.16 -1.49
CA TRP A 62 -8.83 -4.16 -1.68
C TRP A 62 -7.48 -4.66 -1.20
N ARG A 63 -7.47 -5.40 -0.08
CA ARG A 63 -6.27 -6.09 0.39
C ARG A 63 -5.71 -7.05 -0.67
N ALA A 64 -6.55 -7.89 -1.25
CA ALA A 64 -6.11 -8.85 -2.27
C ALA A 64 -5.50 -8.13 -3.49
N ILE A 65 -6.13 -7.06 -3.97
CA ILE A 65 -5.62 -6.24 -5.09
C ILE A 65 -4.28 -5.58 -4.72
N ALA A 66 -4.23 -4.90 -3.57
CA ALA A 66 -3.05 -4.17 -3.14
C ALA A 66 -1.84 -5.09 -2.93
N LEU A 67 -2.04 -6.26 -2.33
CA LEU A 67 -0.98 -7.27 -2.15
C LEU A 67 -0.59 -7.95 -3.47
N GLY A 68 -1.54 -8.09 -4.40
CA GLY A 68 -1.33 -8.72 -5.70
C GLY A 68 -0.65 -7.84 -6.75
N CYS A 69 -0.69 -6.51 -6.58
CA CYS A 69 -0.15 -5.51 -7.50
C CYS A 69 1.32 -5.17 -7.18
N PRO A 70 2.32 -5.71 -7.91
CA PRO A 70 3.73 -5.57 -7.54
C PRO A 70 4.25 -4.13 -7.66
N ALA A 71 3.62 -3.32 -8.52
CA ALA A 71 3.98 -1.91 -8.73
C ALA A 71 3.75 -1.02 -7.50
N LEU A 72 2.87 -1.43 -6.56
CA LEU A 72 2.73 -0.77 -5.26
C LEU A 72 3.94 -1.02 -4.35
N TRP A 73 4.69 -2.09 -4.58
CA TRP A 73 5.77 -2.58 -3.74
C TRP A 73 7.16 -2.36 -4.35
N ASN A 74 7.27 -1.79 -5.55
CA ASN A 74 8.58 -1.62 -6.21
C ASN A 74 9.40 -0.40 -5.74
N ARG A 75 8.91 0.37 -4.75
CA ARG A 75 9.58 1.58 -4.25
C ARG A 75 10.00 1.42 -2.80
N LEU A 76 11.31 1.28 -2.59
CA LEU A 76 11.92 1.10 -1.28
C LEU A 76 12.39 2.45 -0.71
N ILE A 77 12.00 2.74 0.53
CA ILE A 77 12.54 3.85 1.31
C ILE A 77 13.44 3.26 2.40
N ILE A 78 14.72 3.66 2.44
CA ILE A 78 15.72 3.20 3.43
C ILE A 78 15.51 3.92 4.78
N ALA A 79 14.31 3.82 5.31
CA ALA A 79 13.96 4.23 6.67
C ALA A 79 13.06 3.18 7.36
N GLY A 80 12.77 2.06 6.68
CA GLY A 80 11.96 0.97 7.22
C GLY A 80 12.77 -0.09 7.96
N SER A 81 12.10 -0.88 8.81
CA SER A 81 12.70 -2.04 9.46
C SER A 81 13.11 -3.12 8.45
N ARG A 82 14.02 -4.02 8.84
CA ARG A 82 14.49 -5.12 7.97
C ARG A 82 13.33 -6.01 7.50
N GLU A 83 12.39 -6.31 8.38
CA GLU A 83 11.21 -7.14 8.11
C GLU A 83 10.36 -6.50 7.03
N TRP A 84 10.20 -5.17 7.10
CA TRP A 84 9.51 -4.43 6.06
C TRP A 84 10.22 -4.54 4.70
N VAL A 85 11.55 -4.38 4.68
CA VAL A 85 12.31 -4.49 3.43
C VAL A 85 12.11 -5.87 2.80
N VAL A 86 12.20 -6.93 3.59
CA VAL A 86 11.95 -8.31 3.13
C VAL A 86 10.55 -8.47 2.54
N GLU A 87 9.52 -7.96 3.23
CA GLU A 87 8.15 -8.06 2.74
C GLU A 87 7.93 -7.29 1.44
N LEU A 88 8.53 -6.10 1.33
CA LEU A 88 8.47 -5.28 0.13
C LEU A 88 9.13 -5.98 -1.06
N LEU A 89 10.33 -6.53 -0.86
CA LEU A 89 11.05 -7.30 -1.87
C LEU A 89 10.27 -8.53 -2.32
N SER A 90 9.64 -9.25 -1.39
CA SER A 90 8.79 -10.40 -1.70
C SER A 90 7.61 -10.00 -2.60
N ARG A 91 7.00 -8.84 -2.34
CA ARG A 91 5.80 -8.38 -3.06
C ARG A 91 6.10 -7.62 -4.35
N SER A 92 7.29 -7.07 -4.53
CA SER A 92 7.69 -6.41 -5.79
C SER A 92 7.86 -7.39 -6.95
N LYS A 93 8.01 -8.69 -6.65
CA LYS A 93 8.24 -9.75 -7.64
C LYS A 93 9.41 -9.36 -8.57
N GLU A 94 9.24 -9.51 -9.88
CA GLU A 94 10.25 -9.24 -10.90
C GLU A 94 10.32 -7.76 -11.35
N LEU A 95 9.56 -6.85 -10.73
CA LEU A 95 9.61 -5.43 -11.12
C LEU A 95 10.91 -4.75 -10.64
N PRO A 96 11.51 -3.87 -11.45
CA PRO A 96 12.66 -3.06 -11.05
C PRO A 96 12.37 -2.23 -9.80
N LEU A 97 13.33 -2.23 -8.87
CA LEU A 97 13.20 -1.52 -7.60
C LEU A 97 13.72 -0.08 -7.71
N SER A 98 12.91 0.88 -7.26
CA SER A 98 13.31 2.27 -7.04
C SER A 98 13.70 2.46 -5.57
N ILE A 99 14.98 2.66 -5.29
CA ILE A 99 15.50 2.84 -3.93
C ILE A 99 15.71 4.33 -3.67
N HIS A 100 15.10 4.83 -2.59
CA HIS A 100 15.26 6.21 -2.14
C HIS A 100 15.88 6.24 -0.75
N MET A 101 16.99 6.97 -0.64
CA MET A 101 17.63 7.30 0.62
C MET A 101 16.99 8.57 1.14
N SER A 102 16.28 8.47 2.27
CA SER A 102 15.98 9.69 3.03
C SER A 102 17.30 10.18 3.60
N PRO A 103 17.63 11.48 3.49
CA PRO A 103 18.75 12.03 4.23
C PRO A 103 18.55 11.66 5.70
N HIS A 104 19.54 11.00 6.31
CA HIS A 104 19.67 11.08 7.76
C HIS A 104 19.68 12.55 8.11
N GLY A 105 18.93 12.95 9.13
CA GLY A 105 18.88 14.33 9.58
C GLY A 105 20.27 14.86 9.88
N SER A 106 20.95 15.40 8.88
CA SER A 106 21.90 16.46 9.06
C SER A 106 21.03 17.65 9.43
N LEU A 107 21.06 18.01 10.71
CA LEU A 107 20.72 19.33 11.16
C LEU A 107 21.36 20.32 10.17
N SER A 108 20.55 20.88 9.28
CA SER A 108 20.94 22.05 8.51
C SER A 108 20.98 23.20 9.50
N ALA A 109 22.05 23.27 10.27
CA ALA A 109 22.55 24.52 10.78
C ALA A 109 23.00 25.34 9.57
N SER A 110 22.25 26.37 9.20
CA SER A 110 22.64 27.52 8.38
C SER A 110 21.47 28.51 8.47
N LEU A 111 21.57 29.52 9.34
CA LEU A 111 22.07 30.89 9.08
C LEU A 111 21.02 31.74 8.36
#